data_AF-A0A952TM82-F1
#
_entry.id   AF-A0A952TM82-F1
#
_cell.length_a   1.000
_cell.length_b   1.000
_cell.length_c   1.000
_cell.angle_alpha   90.00
_cell.angle_beta   90.00
_cell.angle_gamma   90.00
#
_symmetry.space_group_name_H-M   'P 1'
#
loop_
_entity.id
_entity.type
_entity.pdbx_description
1 polymer ?
#
loop_
_entity_poly.entity_id
_entity_poly.type
_entity_poly.pdbx_seq_one_letter_code
_entity_poly.pdbx_strand_id
1 'polypeptide(L)'
;MPNEGLLFLLVLLSIFTGPARAANFYRVNAGQSVWIFEHSVGRLVQNTGTKDVFVPTRTSGEWSTFIANKPAYILLTACPPNYVGVPPDGTNTTTLFCVMAYEAKDVGGVATSQAALTPWVNINNANARAACQAISAKHDIMTNAQYQAIAQNLEFVAANWSSGTVGSGCLKQGNLGTAFSGCSYFTGSAQFGGSRNPLDRMTLSTGEFIWDFNGNVHERIIPMTDPMGAGGLIIVPAHEATGTPKNLWGPKNNYSAGCGTDSSTTCGMGYMHYRQAPNVVSIRGGAYDNEWGIFSMHSGYADLVDPSAGFRCIFNP
;
A
#
# COMPACT_ATOMS: atom_id res chain seq x y z
N MET A 1 7.34 9.84 -52.80
CA MET A 1 7.96 9.22 -51.61
C MET A 1 8.12 10.30 -50.55
N PRO A 2 7.34 10.23 -49.46
CA PRO A 2 7.88 10.60 -48.17
C PRO A 2 7.64 9.52 -47.12
N ASN A 3 8.61 9.44 -46.21
CA ASN A 3 8.74 8.50 -45.11
C ASN A 3 7.60 8.62 -44.08
N GLU A 4 7.15 7.46 -43.61
CA GLU A 4 6.33 7.30 -42.42
C GLU A 4 7.18 7.51 -41.16
N GLY A 5 6.77 8.49 -40.34
CA GLY A 5 7.26 8.68 -38.98
C GLY A 5 6.21 8.14 -38.00
N LEU A 6 6.51 6.99 -37.41
CA LEU A 6 5.72 6.29 -36.40
C LEU A 6 5.59 7.16 -35.13
N LEU A 7 4.39 7.72 -34.89
CA LEU A 7 4.09 8.50 -33.68
C LEU A 7 3.74 7.52 -32.55
N PHE A 8 4.67 7.29 -31.62
CA PHE A 8 4.40 6.62 -30.35
C PHE A 8 3.46 7.48 -29.51
N LEU A 9 2.20 7.07 -29.40
CA LEU A 9 1.22 7.69 -28.51
C LEU A 9 1.49 7.22 -27.07
N LEU A 10 2.25 8.02 -26.30
CA LEU A 10 2.27 7.92 -24.84
C LEU A 10 0.85 8.20 -24.32
N VAL A 11 0.23 7.21 -23.70
CA VAL A 11 -1.01 7.40 -22.94
C VAL A 11 -0.66 8.20 -21.68
N LEU A 12 -0.85 9.51 -21.74
CA LEU A 12 -0.90 10.38 -20.58
C LEU A 12 -2.13 10.01 -19.75
N LEU A 13 -1.89 9.48 -18.55
CA LEU A 13 -2.91 9.32 -17.52
C LEU A 13 -3.32 10.73 -17.05
N SER A 14 -4.44 11.24 -17.55
CA SER A 14 -5.03 12.50 -17.13
C SER A 14 -5.53 12.38 -15.69
N ILE A 15 -4.89 13.12 -14.77
CA ILE A 15 -5.28 13.24 -13.37
C ILE A 15 -6.50 14.17 -13.33
N PHE A 16 -7.69 13.59 -13.19
CA PHE A 16 -8.92 14.34 -12.92
C PHE A 16 -9.09 14.52 -11.41
N THR A 17 -9.07 15.77 -10.95
CA THR A 17 -9.54 16.17 -9.62
C THR A 17 -11.08 16.26 -9.65
N GLY A 18 -11.74 15.23 -9.17
CA GLY A 18 -13.19 15.10 -9.02
C GLY A 18 -13.54 13.70 -8.49
N PRO A 19 -14.77 13.43 -8.01
CA PRO A 19 -15.16 12.07 -7.67
C PRO A 19 -14.90 11.19 -8.89
N ALA A 20 -14.03 10.18 -8.74
CA ALA A 20 -13.60 9.32 -9.83
C ALA A 20 -14.84 8.78 -10.55
N ARG A 21 -15.10 9.28 -11.76
CA ARG A 21 -16.21 8.76 -12.56
C ARG A 21 -15.81 7.35 -12.94
N ALA A 22 -16.68 6.38 -12.64
CA ALA A 22 -16.54 5.00 -13.09
C ALA A 22 -16.14 4.99 -14.57
N ALA A 23 -15.10 4.24 -14.91
CA ALA A 23 -14.72 4.08 -16.30
C ALA A 23 -15.91 3.48 -17.06
N ASN A 24 -16.17 3.95 -18.28
CA ASN A 24 -17.26 3.38 -19.08
C ASN A 24 -17.02 1.90 -19.37
N PHE A 25 -15.75 1.54 -19.58
CA PHE A 25 -15.29 0.17 -19.78
C PHE A 25 -13.78 0.07 -19.55
N TYR A 26 -13.30 -1.17 -19.41
CA TYR A 26 -11.87 -1.52 -19.46
C TYR A 26 -11.60 -2.43 -20.65
N ARG A 27 -10.43 -2.30 -21.30
CA ARG A 27 -9.93 -3.29 -22.27
C ARG A 27 -8.94 -4.20 -21.57
N VAL A 28 -9.19 -5.50 -21.60
CA VAL A 28 -8.28 -6.53 -21.10
C VAL A 28 -7.73 -7.29 -22.31
N ASN A 29 -6.47 -7.01 -22.65
CA ASN A 29 -5.84 -7.64 -23.81
C ASN A 29 -5.70 -9.15 -23.63
N ALA A 30 -5.60 -9.89 -24.73
CA ALA A 30 -5.34 -11.33 -24.71
C ALA A 30 -4.09 -11.65 -23.85
N GLY A 31 -4.21 -12.60 -22.93
CA GLY A 31 -3.14 -13.01 -22.01
C GLY A 31 -2.84 -12.03 -20.87
N GLN A 32 -3.59 -10.94 -20.72
CA GLN A 32 -3.35 -9.94 -19.68
C GLN A 32 -4.30 -10.10 -18.49
N SER A 33 -3.89 -9.51 -17.36
CA SER A 33 -4.71 -9.39 -16.15
C SER A 33 -4.84 -7.92 -15.75
N VAL A 34 -6.05 -7.48 -15.40
CA VAL A 34 -6.32 -6.10 -14.96
C VAL A 34 -7.17 -6.14 -13.70
N TRP A 35 -6.78 -5.39 -12.66
CA TRP A 35 -7.65 -5.15 -11.52
C TRP A 35 -8.68 -4.10 -11.86
N ILE A 36 -9.95 -4.44 -11.70
CA ILE A 36 -11.08 -3.55 -11.91
C ILE A 36 -11.79 -3.43 -10.57
N PHE A 37 -11.79 -2.23 -10.00
CA PHE A 37 -12.58 -1.89 -8.82
C PHE A 37 -13.58 -0.81 -9.21
N GLU A 38 -14.83 -1.22 -9.37
CA GLU A 38 -15.92 -0.35 -9.79
C GLU A 38 -17.15 -0.65 -8.95
N HIS A 39 -17.92 0.38 -8.61
CA HIS A 39 -19.14 0.25 -7.80
C HIS A 39 -18.92 -0.49 -6.48
N SER A 40 -17.77 -0.26 -5.83
CA SER A 40 -17.34 -0.94 -4.60
C SER A 40 -17.08 -2.45 -4.73
N VAL A 41 -16.86 -2.95 -5.96
CA VAL A 41 -16.61 -4.36 -6.23
C VAL A 41 -15.32 -4.53 -7.03
N GLY A 42 -14.30 -5.09 -6.38
CA GLY A 42 -12.99 -5.40 -6.96
C GLY A 42 -12.90 -6.80 -7.55
N ARG A 43 -12.39 -6.93 -8.78
CA ARG A 43 -12.04 -8.21 -9.41
C ARG A 43 -10.74 -8.11 -10.19
N LEU A 44 -9.90 -9.14 -10.07
CA LEU A 44 -8.82 -9.39 -11.01
C LEU A 44 -9.45 -10.07 -12.21
N VAL A 45 -9.49 -9.36 -13.33
CA VAL A 45 -10.00 -9.87 -14.61
C VAL A 45 -8.82 -10.39 -15.42
N GLN A 46 -8.74 -11.71 -15.58
CA GLN A 46 -7.71 -12.34 -16.40
C GLN A 46 -8.32 -12.82 -17.71
N ASN A 47 -7.75 -12.40 -18.82
CA ASN A 47 -8.15 -12.84 -20.14
C ASN A 47 -7.23 -13.96 -20.62
N THR A 48 -7.71 -15.20 -20.53
CA THR A 48 -6.99 -16.39 -21.02
C THR A 48 -7.33 -16.72 -22.47
N GLY A 49 -8.10 -15.87 -23.14
CA GLY A 49 -8.48 -16.01 -24.54
C GLY A 49 -7.42 -15.48 -25.50
N THR A 50 -7.70 -15.59 -26.80
CA THR A 50 -6.82 -15.14 -27.89
C THR A 50 -7.19 -13.76 -28.45
N LYS A 51 -8.27 -13.15 -27.93
CA LYS A 51 -8.77 -11.85 -28.34
C LYS A 51 -8.99 -10.96 -27.12
N ASP A 52 -8.86 -9.66 -27.33
CA ASP A 52 -9.14 -8.67 -26.30
C ASP A 52 -10.61 -8.67 -25.91
N VAL A 53 -10.87 -8.30 -24.65
CA VAL A 53 -12.22 -8.16 -24.11
C VAL A 53 -12.44 -6.76 -23.59
N PHE A 54 -13.63 -6.23 -23.86
CA PHE A 54 -14.14 -5.01 -23.25
C PHE A 54 -15.05 -5.37 -22.08
N VAL A 55 -14.69 -4.90 -20.90
CA VAL A 55 -15.40 -5.13 -19.64
C VAL A 55 -16.23 -3.89 -19.34
N PRO A 56 -17.57 -3.95 -19.44
CA PRO A 56 -18.42 -2.79 -19.22
C PRO A 56 -18.55 -2.49 -17.72
N THR A 57 -18.32 -1.23 -17.34
CA THR A 57 -18.26 -0.81 -15.93
C THR A 57 -18.95 0.52 -15.67
N ARG A 58 -19.64 1.11 -16.67
CA ARG A 58 -20.25 2.44 -16.52
C ARG A 58 -21.31 2.47 -15.42
N THR A 59 -22.05 1.38 -15.26
CA THR A 59 -23.08 1.24 -14.22
C THR A 59 -22.84 0.01 -13.35
N SER A 60 -23.34 0.04 -12.11
CA SER A 60 -23.29 -1.12 -11.22
C SER A 60 -24.02 -2.33 -11.81
N GLY A 61 -25.08 -2.10 -12.60
CA GLY A 61 -25.80 -3.13 -13.34
C GLY A 61 -24.96 -3.78 -14.44
N GLU A 62 -24.23 -2.97 -15.23
CA GLU A 62 -23.31 -3.49 -16.25
C GLU A 62 -22.19 -4.33 -15.62
N TRP A 63 -21.56 -3.81 -14.56
CA TRP A 63 -20.45 -4.49 -13.90
C TRP A 63 -20.88 -5.82 -13.26
N SER A 64 -21.98 -5.81 -12.49
CA SER A 64 -22.53 -7.02 -11.88
C SER A 64 -22.99 -8.05 -12.92
N THR A 65 -23.58 -7.60 -14.03
CA THR A 65 -23.97 -8.49 -15.14
C THR A 65 -22.75 -9.13 -15.80
N PHE A 66 -21.67 -8.38 -16.03
CA PHE A 66 -20.43 -8.95 -16.56
C PHE A 66 -19.84 -9.99 -15.60
N ILE A 67 -19.80 -9.71 -14.29
CA ILE A 67 -19.31 -10.67 -13.29
C ILE A 67 -20.11 -11.99 -13.34
N ALA A 68 -21.44 -11.89 -13.41
CA ALA A 68 -22.33 -13.05 -13.43
C ALA A 68 -22.29 -13.84 -14.74
N ASN A 69 -22.09 -13.16 -15.89
CA ASN A 69 -22.24 -13.73 -17.22
C ASN A 69 -20.96 -13.68 -18.07
N LYS A 70 -19.79 -13.63 -17.42
CA LYS A 70 -18.50 -13.55 -18.10
C LYS A 70 -18.28 -14.73 -19.07
N PRO A 71 -17.55 -14.53 -20.18
CA PRO A 71 -17.10 -15.63 -21.02
C PRO A 71 -16.22 -16.64 -20.26
N ALA A 72 -16.18 -17.89 -20.71
CA ALA A 72 -15.42 -18.96 -20.05
C ALA A 72 -13.90 -18.69 -20.00
N TYR A 73 -13.36 -17.97 -20.99
CA TYR A 73 -11.94 -17.57 -21.07
C TYR A 73 -11.62 -16.31 -20.24
N ILE A 74 -12.59 -15.81 -19.46
CA ILE A 74 -12.35 -14.78 -18.46
C ILE A 74 -12.36 -15.44 -17.08
N LEU A 75 -11.26 -15.32 -16.36
CA LEU A 75 -11.18 -15.69 -14.94
C LEU A 75 -11.36 -14.43 -14.10
N LEU A 76 -12.17 -14.54 -13.03
CA LEU A 76 -12.38 -13.47 -12.07
C LEU A 76 -11.94 -13.94 -10.70
N THR A 77 -10.96 -13.25 -10.12
CA THR A 77 -10.53 -13.50 -8.74
C THR A 77 -10.86 -12.28 -7.88
N ALA A 78 -11.43 -12.51 -6.70
CA ALA A 78 -11.70 -11.47 -5.71
C ALA A 78 -10.66 -11.54 -4.59
N CYS A 79 -10.40 -10.40 -3.94
CA CYS A 79 -9.71 -10.41 -2.67
C CYS A 79 -10.58 -11.07 -1.59
N PRO A 80 -9.98 -11.72 -0.57
CA PRO A 80 -10.73 -12.20 0.58
C PRO A 80 -11.49 -11.07 1.28
N PRO A 81 -12.54 -11.37 2.08
CA PRO A 81 -13.22 -10.36 2.88
C PRO A 81 -12.24 -9.56 3.74
N ASN A 82 -12.43 -8.23 3.80
CA ASN A 82 -11.54 -7.28 4.50
C ASN A 82 -10.10 -7.24 3.97
N TYR A 83 -9.88 -7.61 2.71
CA TYR A 83 -8.65 -7.33 1.98
C TYR A 83 -8.93 -6.36 0.85
N VAL A 84 -7.95 -5.54 0.51
CA VAL A 84 -8.00 -4.59 -0.61
C VAL A 84 -7.03 -5.00 -1.71
N GLY A 85 -7.43 -4.81 -2.96
CA GLY A 85 -6.61 -5.13 -4.12
C GLY A 85 -5.55 -4.07 -4.39
N VAL A 86 -4.30 -4.53 -4.57
CA VAL A 86 -3.17 -3.68 -4.94
C VAL A 86 -2.75 -4.03 -6.36
N PRO A 87 -2.98 -3.13 -7.34
CA PRO A 87 -2.54 -3.36 -8.72
C PRO A 87 -1.02 -3.46 -8.82
N PRO A 88 -0.49 -4.24 -9.79
CA PRO A 88 0.95 -4.22 -10.07
C PRO A 88 1.37 -2.83 -10.55
N ASP A 89 2.55 -2.39 -10.12
CA ASP A 89 3.14 -1.11 -10.52
C ASP A 89 4.26 -1.26 -11.56
N GLY A 90 4.59 -2.51 -11.93
CA GLY A 90 5.64 -2.88 -12.88
C GLY A 90 7.06 -2.63 -12.39
N THR A 91 7.25 -2.05 -11.20
CA THR A 91 8.56 -1.70 -10.63
C THR A 91 8.84 -2.55 -9.39
N ASN A 92 7.94 -2.52 -8.41
CA ASN A 92 8.06 -3.30 -7.19
C ASN A 92 7.33 -4.63 -7.32
N THR A 93 6.19 -4.66 -8.02
CA THR A 93 5.39 -5.88 -8.20
C THR A 93 4.94 -6.03 -9.64
N THR A 94 5.01 -7.26 -10.15
CA THR A 94 4.59 -7.64 -11.52
C THR A 94 3.22 -8.32 -11.55
N THR A 95 2.72 -8.70 -10.38
CA THR A 95 1.41 -9.35 -10.20
C THR A 95 0.61 -8.59 -9.16
N LEU A 96 -0.72 -8.62 -9.31
CA LEU A 96 -1.61 -8.13 -8.28
C LEU A 96 -1.52 -9.03 -7.04
N PHE A 97 -1.68 -8.40 -5.88
CA PHE A 97 -1.91 -9.07 -4.62
C PHE A 97 -3.01 -8.33 -3.83
N CYS A 98 -3.52 -8.96 -2.79
CA CYS A 98 -4.46 -8.35 -1.86
C CYS A 98 -3.80 -8.19 -0.49
N VAL A 99 -4.07 -7.10 0.22
CA VAL A 99 -3.55 -6.84 1.58
C VAL A 99 -4.70 -6.67 2.55
N MET A 100 -4.54 -7.11 3.80
CA MET A 100 -5.51 -6.82 4.85
C MET A 100 -5.82 -5.31 4.95
N ALA A 101 -7.10 -4.96 4.90
CA ALA A 101 -7.57 -3.57 4.99
C ALA A 101 -7.28 -2.93 6.36
N TYR A 102 -7.19 -3.76 7.41
CA TYR A 102 -6.83 -3.39 8.78
C TYR A 102 -5.58 -4.15 9.20
N GLU A 103 -4.81 -3.62 10.14
CA GLU A 103 -3.71 -4.37 10.78
C GLU A 103 -4.26 -5.66 11.39
N ALA A 104 -3.52 -6.76 11.29
CA ALA A 104 -3.95 -8.07 11.75
C ALA A 104 -4.35 -8.04 13.23
N LYS A 105 -5.39 -8.80 13.56
CA LYS A 105 -5.87 -9.05 14.93
C LYS A 105 -5.66 -10.52 15.27
N ASP A 106 -5.41 -10.80 16.55
CA ASP A 106 -5.42 -12.16 17.07
C ASP A 106 -6.87 -12.58 17.37
N VAL A 107 -7.44 -13.43 16.53
CA VAL A 107 -8.77 -14.01 16.76
C VAL A 107 -8.60 -15.51 16.94
N GLY A 108 -8.34 -15.94 18.18
CA GLY A 108 -8.16 -17.35 18.52
C GLY A 108 -6.90 -17.97 17.89
N GLY A 109 -5.82 -17.21 17.79
CA GLY A 109 -4.56 -17.60 17.15
C GLY A 109 -4.53 -17.44 15.63
N VAL A 110 -5.60 -16.91 15.02
CA VAL A 110 -5.69 -16.72 13.58
C VAL A 110 -5.63 -15.24 13.24
N ALA A 111 -4.66 -14.86 12.39
CA ALA A 111 -4.52 -13.49 11.92
C ALA A 111 -5.75 -13.08 11.12
N THR A 112 -6.48 -12.07 11.62
CA THR A 112 -7.76 -11.65 11.05
C THR A 112 -7.77 -10.16 10.76
N SER A 113 -8.21 -9.77 9.55
CA SER A 113 -8.41 -8.37 9.17
C SER A 113 -9.81 -7.92 9.58
N GLN A 114 -9.88 -7.03 10.56
CA GLN A 114 -11.14 -6.44 11.03
C GLN A 114 -10.88 -5.14 11.78
N ALA A 115 -11.90 -4.29 11.89
CA ALA A 115 -11.81 -3.04 12.64
C ALA A 115 -11.72 -3.27 14.15
N ALA A 116 -12.47 -4.24 14.70
CA ALA A 116 -12.52 -4.50 16.13
C ALA A 116 -11.26 -5.20 16.65
N LEU A 117 -11.00 -5.06 17.95
CA LEU A 117 -9.81 -5.56 18.67
C LEU A 117 -8.54 -4.75 18.37
N THR A 118 -7.62 -4.75 19.32
CA THR A 118 -6.31 -4.12 19.18
C THR A 118 -5.45 -4.85 18.14
N PRO A 119 -4.56 -4.15 17.42
CA PRO A 119 -3.58 -4.78 16.53
C PRO A 119 -2.78 -5.88 17.23
N TRP A 120 -2.47 -6.95 16.51
CA TRP A 120 -1.63 -8.04 17.00
C TRP A 120 -0.16 -7.63 16.96
N VAL A 121 0.31 -7.12 18.10
CA VAL A 121 1.68 -6.68 18.36
C VAL A 121 2.41 -7.67 19.29
N ASN A 122 3.64 -7.35 19.71
CA ASN A 122 4.47 -8.24 20.55
C ASN A 122 4.68 -9.63 19.92
N ILE A 123 4.71 -9.67 18.60
CA ILE A 123 4.95 -10.86 17.78
C ILE A 123 6.22 -10.64 16.97
N ASN A 124 7.04 -11.66 16.78
CA ASN A 124 8.23 -11.54 15.94
C ASN A 124 7.88 -11.80 14.46
N ASN A 125 8.84 -11.59 13.54
CA ASN A 125 8.59 -11.74 12.10
C ASN A 125 8.29 -13.19 11.73
N ALA A 126 8.96 -14.16 12.37
CA ALA A 126 8.73 -15.59 12.13
C ALA A 126 7.30 -16.01 12.51
N ASN A 127 6.82 -15.61 13.69
CA ASN A 127 5.47 -15.94 14.15
C ASN A 127 4.40 -15.17 13.38
N ALA A 128 4.63 -13.90 13.05
CA ALA A 128 3.69 -13.13 12.21
C ALA A 128 3.54 -13.77 10.83
N ARG A 129 4.65 -14.22 10.23
CA ARG A 129 4.65 -14.99 8.99
C ARG A 129 3.88 -16.30 9.12
N ALA A 130 4.15 -17.07 10.18
CA ALA A 130 3.45 -18.32 10.44
C ALA A 130 1.94 -18.11 10.62
N ALA A 131 1.53 -17.05 11.32
CA ALA A 131 0.13 -16.68 11.51
C ALA A 131 -0.56 -16.35 10.18
N CYS A 132 0.12 -15.66 9.26
CA CYS A 132 -0.41 -15.44 7.91
C CYS A 132 -0.51 -16.72 7.09
N GLN A 133 0.54 -17.56 7.09
CA GLN A 133 0.57 -18.81 6.33
C GLN A 133 -0.45 -19.84 6.84
N ALA A 134 -0.84 -19.76 8.11
CA ALA A 134 -1.90 -20.58 8.68
C ALA A 134 -3.30 -20.27 8.10
N ILE A 135 -3.51 -19.08 7.51
CA ILE A 135 -4.79 -18.72 6.87
C ILE A 135 -4.99 -19.59 5.61
N SER A 136 -4.00 -19.64 4.73
CA SER A 136 -3.92 -20.59 3.61
C SER A 136 -2.54 -20.55 2.95
N ALA A 137 -2.26 -21.53 2.08
CA ALA A 137 -1.03 -21.58 1.28
C ALA A 137 -0.83 -20.38 0.33
N LYS A 138 -1.85 -19.54 0.13
CA LYS A 138 -1.77 -18.30 -0.68
C LYS A 138 -1.46 -17.05 0.15
N HIS A 139 -1.35 -17.20 1.47
CA HIS A 139 -1.09 -16.10 2.39
C HIS A 139 0.36 -16.09 2.89
N ASP A 140 0.91 -14.89 3.04
CA ASP A 140 2.21 -14.66 3.66
C ASP A 140 2.22 -13.27 4.31
N ILE A 141 3.22 -12.96 5.12
CA ILE A 141 3.48 -11.57 5.54
C ILE A 141 4.04 -10.77 4.36
N MET A 142 3.83 -9.46 4.36
CA MET A 142 4.21 -8.58 3.27
C MET A 142 5.72 -8.54 3.01
N THR A 143 6.14 -8.59 1.75
CA THR A 143 7.52 -8.28 1.34
C THR A 143 7.76 -6.77 1.31
N ASN A 144 9.03 -6.34 1.33
CA ASN A 144 9.35 -4.92 1.12
C ASN A 144 8.84 -4.38 -0.22
N ALA A 145 8.89 -5.20 -1.27
CA ALA A 145 8.41 -4.80 -2.59
C ALA A 145 6.88 -4.57 -2.60
N GLN A 146 6.12 -5.43 -1.93
CA GLN A 146 4.67 -5.24 -1.75
C GLN A 146 4.37 -4.00 -0.90
N TYR A 147 5.16 -3.75 0.16
CA TYR A 147 5.03 -2.54 0.96
C TYR A 147 5.28 -1.29 0.12
N GLN A 148 6.36 -1.27 -0.66
CA GLN A 148 6.68 -0.18 -1.57
C GLN A 148 5.57 0.05 -2.60
N ALA A 149 5.01 -1.02 -3.17
CA ALA A 149 3.90 -0.91 -4.11
C ALA A 149 2.67 -0.22 -3.46
N ILE A 150 2.33 -0.57 -2.22
CA ILE A 150 1.24 0.09 -1.49
C ILE A 150 1.58 1.55 -1.19
N ALA A 151 2.74 1.81 -0.58
CA ALA A 151 3.15 3.16 -0.18
C ALA A 151 3.23 4.12 -1.39
N GLN A 152 3.82 3.66 -2.49
CA GLN A 152 3.89 4.43 -3.74
C GLN A 152 2.53 4.54 -4.43
N ASN A 153 1.62 3.59 -4.27
CA ASN A 153 0.24 3.78 -4.74
C ASN A 153 -0.44 4.93 -3.98
N LEU A 154 -0.31 4.92 -2.64
CA LEU A 154 -0.95 5.89 -1.77
C LEU A 154 -0.41 7.32 -1.95
N GLU A 155 0.88 7.50 -2.26
CA GLU A 155 1.47 8.83 -2.46
C GLU A 155 0.94 9.57 -3.70
N PHE A 156 0.48 8.84 -4.73
CA PHE A 156 -0.06 9.44 -5.95
C PHE A 156 -1.56 9.76 -5.87
N VAL A 157 -2.23 9.42 -4.77
CA VAL A 157 -3.67 9.66 -4.61
C VAL A 157 -3.89 10.97 -3.87
N ALA A 158 -4.41 11.97 -4.58
CA ALA A 158 -4.60 13.32 -4.05
C ALA A 158 -5.45 13.38 -2.76
N ALA A 159 -6.43 12.48 -2.61
CA ALA A 159 -7.28 12.37 -1.42
C ALA A 159 -6.54 11.91 -0.14
N ASN A 160 -5.29 11.45 -0.28
CA ASN A 160 -4.42 11.10 0.84
C ASN A 160 -3.55 12.27 1.31
N TRP A 161 -3.55 13.39 0.58
CA TRP A 161 -2.83 14.60 0.94
C TRP A 161 -3.76 15.57 1.66
N SER A 162 -3.28 16.24 2.71
CA SER A 162 -4.06 17.20 3.50
C SER A 162 -4.58 18.38 2.67
N SER A 163 -3.85 18.78 1.64
CA SER A 163 -4.25 19.84 0.70
C SER A 163 -5.21 19.36 -0.39
N GLY A 164 -5.41 18.04 -0.53
CA GLY A 164 -6.07 17.46 -1.70
C GLY A 164 -5.25 17.53 -3.00
N THR A 165 -3.97 17.91 -2.92
CA THR A 165 -3.04 17.98 -4.06
C THR A 165 -1.78 17.16 -3.76
N VAL A 166 -1.41 16.27 -4.69
CA VAL A 166 -0.20 15.44 -4.55
C VAL A 166 1.04 16.32 -4.40
N GLY A 167 1.84 16.07 -3.37
CA GLY A 167 3.07 16.81 -3.10
C GLY A 167 2.89 18.14 -2.38
N SER A 168 1.67 18.48 -1.93
CA SER A 168 1.40 19.69 -1.16
C SER A 168 0.76 19.36 0.19
N GLY A 169 1.26 19.96 1.27
CA GLY A 169 0.88 19.64 2.64
C GLY A 169 1.55 18.35 3.11
N CYS A 170 0.77 17.39 3.60
CA CYS A 170 1.29 16.12 4.13
C CYS A 170 0.42 14.95 3.69
N LEU A 171 1.06 13.79 3.53
CA LEU A 171 0.32 12.53 3.50
C LEU A 171 -0.31 12.28 4.87
N LYS A 172 -1.55 11.77 4.87
CA LYS A 172 -2.21 11.29 6.08
C LYS A 172 -1.35 10.26 6.78
N GLN A 173 -1.11 10.48 8.07
CA GLN A 173 -0.25 9.68 8.94
C GLN A 173 -1.01 8.90 10.01
N GLY A 174 -2.27 9.24 10.28
CA GLY A 174 -3.08 8.56 11.28
C GLY A 174 -2.59 8.78 12.71
N ASN A 175 -2.77 7.77 13.57
CA ASN A 175 -2.33 7.78 14.96
C ASN A 175 -0.80 7.66 15.07
N LEU A 176 -0.12 8.72 15.48
CA LEU A 176 1.33 8.80 15.54
C LEU A 176 1.78 9.39 16.87
N GLY A 177 3.04 9.18 17.28
CA GLY A 177 3.63 9.75 18.49
C GLY A 177 3.51 11.27 18.64
N THR A 178 3.24 11.99 17.55
CA THR A 178 3.02 13.43 17.53
C THR A 178 1.86 13.81 16.62
N ALA A 179 1.06 14.79 17.06
CA ALA A 179 -0.05 15.35 16.30
C ALA A 179 0.42 16.51 15.40
N PHE A 180 0.28 16.33 14.10
CA PHE A 180 0.51 17.33 13.06
C PHE A 180 -0.83 17.73 12.45
N SER A 181 -1.14 19.02 12.47
CA SER A 181 -2.45 19.54 12.05
C SER A 181 -2.83 19.05 10.66
N GLY A 182 -3.94 18.30 10.57
CA GLY A 182 -4.44 17.75 9.31
C GLY A 182 -3.68 16.55 8.74
N CYS A 183 -2.61 16.07 9.40
CA CYS A 183 -1.79 14.95 8.97
C CYS A 183 -1.92 13.74 9.90
N SER A 184 -1.77 13.98 11.20
CA SER A 184 -1.78 12.95 12.25
C SER A 184 -2.56 13.40 13.47
N TYR A 185 -2.75 12.47 14.39
CA TYR A 185 -3.22 12.72 15.75
C TYR A 185 -2.49 11.77 16.69
N PHE A 186 -2.53 12.03 18.00
CA PHE A 186 -1.84 11.22 19.00
C PHE A 186 -2.81 10.83 20.11
N THR A 187 -2.81 9.55 20.46
CA THR A 187 -3.67 9.00 21.53
C THR A 187 -2.89 8.26 22.62
N GLY A 188 -1.57 8.12 22.47
CA GLY A 188 -0.72 7.39 23.43
C GLY A 188 -0.89 5.87 23.41
N SER A 189 -1.69 5.31 22.51
CA SER A 189 -1.94 3.87 22.42
C SER A 189 -2.42 3.46 21.03
N ALA A 190 -2.33 2.17 20.69
CA ALA A 190 -2.86 1.65 19.45
C ALA A 190 -4.39 1.76 19.40
N GLN A 191 -4.91 2.32 18.32
CA GLN A 191 -6.32 2.52 18.02
C GLN A 191 -6.93 1.34 17.26
N PHE A 192 -8.23 1.17 17.46
CA PHE A 192 -9.05 0.15 16.80
C PHE A 192 -10.52 0.58 16.81
N GLY A 193 -11.37 -0.19 16.12
CA GLY A 193 -12.82 0.01 16.06
C GLY A 193 -13.29 0.86 14.87
N GLY A 194 -14.61 1.02 14.77
CA GLY A 194 -15.26 1.70 13.64
C GLY A 194 -15.28 3.23 13.74
N SER A 195 -15.02 3.80 14.91
CA SER A 195 -15.08 5.24 15.19
C SER A 195 -13.72 5.94 15.10
N ARG A 196 -12.83 5.41 14.24
CA ARG A 196 -11.46 5.92 14.09
C ARG A 196 -11.39 7.21 13.30
N ASN A 197 -10.29 7.92 13.51
CA ASN A 197 -10.08 9.22 12.90
C ASN A 197 -9.99 9.09 11.37
N PRO A 198 -10.58 10.02 10.59
CA PRO A 198 -10.44 10.02 9.14
C PRO A 198 -9.00 10.03 8.61
N LEU A 199 -8.04 10.46 9.44
CA LEU A 199 -6.60 10.45 9.13
C LEU A 199 -6.00 9.03 9.12
N ASP A 200 -6.64 8.04 9.72
CA ASP A 200 -6.17 6.64 9.64
C ASP A 200 -6.52 5.99 8.29
N ARG A 201 -7.46 6.56 7.54
CA ARG A 201 -7.96 5.97 6.31
C ARG A 201 -7.29 6.61 5.09
N MET A 202 -6.58 5.80 4.33
CA MET A 202 -6.02 6.15 3.03
C MET A 202 -6.74 5.42 1.90
N THR A 203 -6.75 6.02 0.73
CA THR A 203 -7.42 5.53 -0.48
C THR A 203 -6.38 5.06 -1.48
N LEU A 204 -6.49 3.81 -1.94
CA LEU A 204 -5.69 3.30 -3.05
C LEU A 204 -6.19 3.90 -4.37
N SER A 205 -5.37 3.83 -5.42
CA SER A 205 -5.77 4.24 -6.78
C SER A 205 -6.95 3.44 -7.33
N THR A 206 -7.23 2.28 -6.73
CA THR A 206 -8.42 1.47 -7.01
C THR A 206 -9.69 2.09 -6.44
N GLY A 207 -9.59 3.03 -5.49
CA GLY A 207 -10.72 3.54 -4.72
C GLY A 207 -11.00 2.76 -3.44
N GLU A 208 -10.30 1.65 -3.21
CA GLU A 208 -10.38 0.88 -1.97
C GLU A 208 -9.71 1.61 -0.80
N PHE A 209 -10.17 1.34 0.42
CA PHE A 209 -9.64 1.96 1.62
C PHE A 209 -8.74 1.01 2.41
N ILE A 210 -7.55 1.48 2.74
CA ILE A 210 -6.66 0.85 3.72
C ILE A 210 -6.59 1.74 4.95
N TRP A 211 -6.67 1.12 6.13
CA TRP A 211 -6.63 1.82 7.40
C TRP A 211 -5.29 1.63 8.08
N ASP A 212 -4.81 2.63 8.80
CA ASP A 212 -3.65 2.58 9.71
C ASP A 212 -2.34 2.20 9.00
N PHE A 213 -2.21 2.47 7.70
CA PHE A 213 -1.03 2.01 6.95
C PHE A 213 0.21 2.88 7.20
N ASN A 214 0.02 4.17 7.52
CA ASN A 214 1.11 5.11 7.78
C ASN A 214 1.41 5.28 9.28
N GLY A 215 0.49 4.85 10.14
CA GLY A 215 0.58 5.00 11.59
C GLY A 215 -0.51 4.22 12.28
N ASN A 216 -0.43 4.18 13.60
CA ASN A 216 -1.01 3.26 14.57
C ASN A 216 0.02 2.26 15.07
N VAL A 217 0.35 1.20 14.34
CA VAL A 217 1.52 0.37 14.64
C VAL A 217 2.39 0.21 13.39
N HIS A 218 3.68 -0.02 13.61
CA HIS A 218 4.57 -0.31 12.50
C HIS A 218 4.19 -1.62 11.81
N GLU A 219 4.53 -1.72 10.52
CA GLU A 219 4.26 -2.90 9.71
C GLU A 219 5.48 -3.80 9.64
N ARG A 220 5.37 -5.01 10.20
CA ARG A 220 6.35 -6.06 9.97
C ARG A 220 6.28 -6.55 8.53
N ILE A 221 7.46 -6.71 7.95
CA ILE A 221 7.66 -7.26 6.61
C ILE A 221 8.55 -8.50 6.67
N ILE A 222 8.61 -9.26 5.58
CA ILE A 222 9.66 -10.27 5.41
C ILE A 222 11.02 -9.57 5.53
N PRO A 223 11.90 -9.99 6.48
CA PRO A 223 13.18 -9.34 6.69
C PRO A 223 14.03 -9.29 5.42
N MET A 224 14.58 -8.11 5.11
CA MET A 224 15.56 -7.94 4.05
C MET A 224 16.97 -8.08 4.61
N THR A 225 17.79 -8.93 4.00
CA THR A 225 19.22 -9.04 4.33
C THR A 225 20.02 -8.02 3.54
N ASP A 226 20.81 -7.20 4.26
CA ASP A 226 21.76 -6.18 3.77
C ASP A 226 21.64 -5.78 2.28
N PRO A 227 20.57 -5.04 1.92
CA PRO A 227 20.34 -4.68 0.52
C PRO A 227 21.24 -3.52 0.05
N MET A 228 22.12 -3.01 0.90
CA MET A 228 22.99 -1.87 0.63
C MET A 228 24.47 -2.19 0.56
N GLY A 229 24.87 -3.37 1.03
CA GLY A 229 26.27 -3.78 1.13
C GLY A 229 27.00 -3.13 2.31
N ALA A 230 28.27 -3.52 2.48
CA ALA A 230 29.10 -3.10 3.60
C ALA A 230 29.33 -1.58 3.65
N GLY A 231 29.19 -0.99 4.85
CA GLY A 231 29.57 0.41 5.15
C GLY A 231 28.43 1.44 5.18
N GLY A 232 27.16 1.03 5.05
CA GLY A 232 26.03 1.96 5.04
C GLY A 232 25.56 2.42 6.43
N LEU A 233 25.67 3.72 6.72
CA LEU A 233 24.82 4.43 7.69
C LEU A 233 23.97 5.42 6.91
N ILE A 234 22.65 5.34 7.06
CA ILE A 234 21.70 6.29 6.48
C ILE A 234 20.76 6.76 7.56
N ILE A 235 20.69 8.07 7.72
CA ILE A 235 19.69 8.76 8.51
C ILE A 235 19.30 9.96 7.67
N VAL A 236 18.30 9.78 6.80
CA VAL A 236 17.83 10.83 5.90
C VAL A 236 16.31 10.88 5.86
N PRO A 237 15.70 12.06 5.72
CA PRO A 237 14.29 12.16 5.36
C PRO A 237 14.03 11.39 4.05
N ALA A 238 12.94 10.63 4.01
CA ALA A 238 12.66 9.77 2.85
C ALA A 238 12.47 10.57 1.55
N HIS A 239 12.01 11.83 1.63
CA HIS A 239 11.87 12.73 0.48
C HIS A 239 13.21 13.26 -0.05
N GLU A 240 14.29 13.21 0.74
CA GLU A 240 15.65 13.62 0.36
C GLU A 240 16.49 12.43 -0.11
N ALA A 241 15.99 11.20 0.06
CA ALA A 241 16.71 10.00 -0.34
C ALA A 241 16.96 9.98 -1.86
N THR A 242 18.15 9.53 -2.25
CA THR A 242 18.54 9.36 -3.66
C THR A 242 19.11 7.97 -3.90
N GLY A 243 19.28 7.57 -5.16
CA GLY A 243 19.93 6.30 -5.53
C GLY A 243 19.24 5.05 -4.93
N THR A 244 20.05 4.09 -4.48
CA THR A 244 19.58 2.80 -3.95
C THR A 244 18.59 2.93 -2.77
N PRO A 245 18.84 3.77 -1.73
CA PRO A 245 17.87 3.98 -0.66
C PRO A 245 16.48 4.42 -1.13
N LYS A 246 16.45 5.38 -2.06
CA LYS A 246 15.18 5.84 -2.65
C LYS A 246 14.47 4.70 -3.37
N ASN A 247 15.20 3.93 -4.17
CA ASN A 247 14.61 2.84 -4.96
C ASN A 247 14.07 1.71 -4.08
N LEU A 248 14.69 1.43 -2.93
CA LEU A 248 14.29 0.34 -2.04
C LEU A 248 13.17 0.72 -1.07
N TRP A 249 13.18 1.95 -0.55
CA TRP A 249 12.31 2.33 0.56
C TRP A 249 11.61 3.67 0.38
N GLY A 250 11.97 4.44 -0.64
CA GLY A 250 11.54 5.81 -0.80
C GLY A 250 10.28 6.00 -1.65
N PRO A 251 9.82 7.27 -1.71
CA PRO A 251 8.80 7.69 -2.63
C PRO A 251 9.23 7.46 -4.08
N LYS A 252 8.27 7.21 -4.97
CA LYS A 252 8.51 7.15 -6.42
C LYS A 252 8.70 8.55 -6.99
N ASN A 253 7.86 9.50 -6.56
CA ASN A 253 7.99 10.90 -6.98
C ASN A 253 9.18 11.60 -6.29
N ASN A 254 9.46 12.84 -6.71
CA ASN A 254 10.36 13.76 -6.01
C ASN A 254 9.52 14.80 -5.29
N TYR A 255 9.78 15.00 -4.00
CA TYR A 255 9.08 15.98 -3.18
C TYR A 255 10.07 16.98 -2.62
N SER A 256 9.70 18.26 -2.60
CA SER A 256 10.48 19.29 -1.94
C SER A 256 10.38 19.17 -0.41
N ALA A 257 11.39 19.69 0.29
CA ALA A 257 11.35 19.76 1.75
C ALA A 257 10.10 20.49 2.24
N GLY A 258 9.39 19.86 3.19
CA GLY A 258 8.17 20.40 3.79
C GLY A 258 6.95 20.52 2.85
N CYS A 259 7.05 20.02 1.60
CA CYS A 259 5.96 19.90 0.63
C CYS A 259 5.04 21.15 0.55
N GLY A 260 5.65 22.34 0.51
CA GLY A 260 4.93 23.60 0.33
C GLY A 260 4.15 24.11 1.56
N THR A 261 4.56 23.73 2.78
CA THR A 261 4.06 24.08 4.13
C THR A 261 2.67 23.52 4.51
N ASP A 262 2.65 22.54 5.42
CA ASP A 262 2.26 22.75 6.83
C ASP A 262 2.61 21.52 7.72
N SER A 263 3.28 21.83 8.84
CA SER A 263 3.45 21.06 10.09
C SER A 263 4.35 19.82 10.21
N SER A 264 4.59 18.96 9.21
CA SER A 264 5.55 17.84 9.36
C SER A 264 6.85 18.05 8.57
N THR A 265 8.01 17.84 9.21
CA THR A 265 9.35 18.01 8.59
C THR A 265 9.58 17.08 7.40
N THR A 266 8.79 16.01 7.28
CA THR A 266 8.94 14.98 6.24
C THR A 266 7.70 14.83 5.34
N CYS A 267 6.69 15.69 5.48
CA CYS A 267 5.41 15.59 4.75
C CYS A 267 4.66 14.25 4.94
N GLY A 268 4.87 13.57 6.06
CA GLY A 268 4.37 12.21 6.28
C GLY A 268 5.11 11.11 5.52
N MET A 269 6.24 11.42 4.88
CA MET A 269 7.12 10.43 4.24
C MET A 269 8.00 9.73 5.28
N GLY A 270 8.38 10.41 6.36
CA GLY A 270 9.22 9.89 7.43
C GLY A 270 10.70 9.79 7.07
N TYR A 271 11.40 8.87 7.73
CA TYR A 271 12.86 8.77 7.70
C TYR A 271 13.35 7.36 7.35
N MET A 272 14.48 7.30 6.63
CA MET A 272 15.23 6.06 6.42
C MET A 272 16.33 5.97 7.45
N HIS A 273 16.19 5.07 8.43
CA HIS A 273 17.20 4.81 9.45
C HIS A 273 17.82 3.43 9.21
N TYR A 274 18.91 3.42 8.45
CA TYR A 274 19.73 2.24 8.21
C TYR A 274 21.05 2.35 8.99
N ARG A 275 21.34 1.40 9.86
CA ARG A 275 22.58 1.28 10.63
C ARG A 275 23.20 -0.09 10.35
N GLN A 276 24.49 -0.12 10.00
CA GLN A 276 25.19 -1.37 9.73
C GLN A 276 25.16 -2.34 10.92
N ALA A 277 24.97 -3.61 10.54
CA ALA A 277 25.27 -4.92 11.14
C ALA A 277 25.25 -5.15 12.66
N PRO A 278 24.68 -6.31 13.08
CA PRO A 278 23.87 -7.25 12.29
C PRO A 278 22.40 -6.81 12.27
N ASN A 279 22.06 -5.82 11.43
CA ASN A 279 20.71 -5.29 11.33
C ASN A 279 20.07 -5.68 10.00
N VAL A 280 18.83 -6.18 10.05
CA VAL A 280 17.95 -6.39 8.90
C VAL A 280 16.86 -5.31 8.90
N VAL A 281 16.25 -5.08 7.74
CA VAL A 281 15.04 -4.27 7.68
C VAL A 281 13.84 -5.20 7.81
N SER A 282 13.11 -5.09 8.91
CA SER A 282 11.99 -5.98 9.24
C SER A 282 10.71 -5.24 9.56
N ILE A 283 10.76 -3.91 9.64
CA ILE A 283 9.67 -3.03 10.06
C ILE A 283 9.65 -1.77 9.18
N ARG A 284 8.44 -1.31 8.82
CA ARG A 284 8.18 -0.13 8.00
C ARG A 284 7.08 0.74 8.62
N GLY A 285 6.96 2.00 8.19
CA GLY A 285 5.87 2.90 8.58
C GLY A 285 6.03 3.51 9.98
N GLY A 286 4.98 4.19 10.47
CA GLY A 286 4.93 4.82 11.79
C GLY A 286 4.11 4.07 12.84
N ALA A 287 4.18 4.55 14.08
CA ALA A 287 3.46 3.98 15.22
C ALA A 287 3.00 5.07 16.19
N TYR A 288 2.05 4.72 17.05
CA TYR A 288 1.42 5.64 18.00
C TYR A 288 2.37 6.26 19.01
N ASP A 289 3.58 5.72 19.20
CA ASP A 289 4.58 6.17 20.16
C ASP A 289 5.83 6.76 19.51
N ASN A 290 5.84 6.88 18.17
CA ASN A 290 7.04 7.28 17.46
C ASN A 290 6.75 8.08 16.17
N GLU A 291 7.65 8.98 15.79
CA GLU A 291 7.44 9.91 14.68
C GLU A 291 8.02 9.42 13.34
N TRP A 292 7.29 8.51 12.67
CA TRP A 292 7.71 7.95 11.39
C TRP A 292 6.56 8.00 10.38
N GLY A 293 6.91 8.12 9.11
CA GLY A 293 5.97 8.24 7.98
C GLY A 293 6.00 7.04 7.05
N ILE A 294 5.26 7.12 5.93
CA ILE A 294 4.84 5.96 5.16
C ILE A 294 6.02 5.21 4.52
N PHE A 295 7.10 5.93 4.21
CA PHE A 295 8.31 5.36 3.62
C PHE A 295 9.37 5.03 4.65
N SER A 296 9.05 5.20 5.94
CA SER A 296 10.01 4.94 7.00
C SER A 296 10.45 3.50 7.00
N MET A 297 11.72 3.34 7.32
CA MET A 297 12.34 2.05 7.47
C MET A 297 13.31 2.12 8.66
N HIS A 298 13.32 1.03 9.42
CA HIS A 298 14.23 0.86 10.54
C HIS A 298 15.01 -0.43 10.35
N SER A 299 16.34 -0.34 10.33
CA SER A 299 17.18 -1.54 10.41
C SER A 299 17.53 -1.84 11.86
N GLY A 300 17.25 -3.06 12.32
CA GLY A 300 17.59 -3.55 13.65
C GLY A 300 17.76 -5.07 13.64
N TYR A 301 17.84 -5.70 14.81
CA TYR A 301 17.89 -7.16 14.88
C TYR A 301 16.64 -7.78 14.29
N ALA A 302 16.85 -8.77 13.42
CA ALA A 302 15.76 -9.58 12.89
C ALA A 302 15.02 -10.22 14.07
N ASP A 303 13.69 -10.25 13.99
CA ASP A 303 12.88 -11.13 14.84
C ASP A 303 12.74 -10.72 16.32
N LEU A 304 13.02 -9.46 16.67
CA LEU A 304 12.63 -8.91 17.97
C LEU A 304 11.12 -8.64 18.03
N VAL A 305 10.52 -8.90 19.19
CA VAL A 305 9.16 -8.48 19.52
C VAL A 305 9.16 -6.98 19.86
N ASP A 306 8.08 -6.31 19.50
CA ASP A 306 7.91 -4.87 19.69
C ASP A 306 6.42 -4.59 19.97
N PRO A 307 6.07 -3.88 21.05
CA PRO A 307 4.68 -3.54 21.39
C PRO A 307 4.04 -2.57 20.38
N SER A 308 4.84 -1.92 19.55
CA SER A 308 4.42 -0.91 18.59
C SER A 308 4.57 -1.41 17.15
N ALA A 309 4.90 -2.69 16.93
CA ALA A 309 4.95 -3.29 15.60
C ALA A 309 3.99 -4.47 15.44
N GLY A 310 3.01 -4.28 14.56
CA GLY A 310 2.07 -5.29 14.11
C GLY A 310 2.44 -5.83 12.72
N PHE A 311 1.44 -6.32 11.98
CA PHE A 311 1.62 -6.85 10.64
C PHE A 311 0.31 -6.89 9.87
N ARG A 312 0.44 -7.08 8.56
CA ARG A 312 -0.65 -7.49 7.67
C ARG A 312 -0.28 -8.73 6.90
N CYS A 313 -1.28 -9.56 6.66
CA CYS A 313 -1.16 -10.65 5.71
C CYS A 313 -1.47 -10.17 4.30
N ILE A 314 -0.72 -10.73 3.36
CA ILE A 314 -0.97 -10.63 1.93
C ILE A 314 -1.66 -11.90 1.46
N PHE A 315 -2.51 -11.79 0.45
CA PHE A 315 -3.05 -12.89 -0.32
C PHE A 315 -2.62 -12.74 -1.79
N ASN A 316 -1.98 -13.77 -2.34
CA ASN A 316 -1.62 -13.82 -3.75
C ASN A 316 -2.65 -14.68 -4.51
N PRO A 317 -3.54 -14.06 -5.32
CA PRO A 317 -4.64 -14.76 -5.98
C PRO A 317 -4.22 -15.85 -6.97
#